data_AF-A0A5J4WRE7-F1
#
_entry.id   AF-A0A5J4WRE7-F1
#
_cell.length_a   1.000
_cell.length_b   1.000
_cell.length_c   1.000
_cell.angle_alpha   90.00
_cell.angle_beta   90.00
_cell.angle_gamma   90.00
#
_symmetry.space_group_name_H-M   'P 1'
#
loop_
_entity.id
_entity.type
_entity.pdbx_description
1 polymer ?
#
loop_
_entity_poly.entity_id
_entity_poly.type
_entity_poly.pdbx_seq_one_letter_code
_entity_poly.pdbx_strand_id
1 'polypeptide(L)'
;MSKGNTGSANRENDEDPEVGIKFTGNFNANAYDKIRNFFSKFGEVELNFKDSKVEEMGSGYLYFKNSENVNKVFEQYGYRVKVDKEIILNLEQTSKNKSLAMTCIDSSVSRDFLFDKLKSYGKIRSIEYPDDGDHETVFVEYASRRDAEIAKEKLEELSKHYQQSWRVMGESMELSMKTKLLKNSNSMC
;
A
#
# COMPACT_ATOMS: atom_id res chain seq x y z
N MET A 1 44.01 -7.11 31.95
CA MET A 1 42.78 -6.31 32.13
C MET A 1 41.96 -6.40 30.86
N SER A 2 40.89 -7.19 30.89
CA SER A 2 39.95 -7.36 29.79
C SER A 2 39.00 -6.16 29.71
N LYS A 3 38.84 -5.61 28.50
CA LYS A 3 37.64 -4.92 27.99
C LYS A 3 37.65 -5.21 26.49
N GLY A 4 36.71 -5.91 25.89
CA GLY A 4 35.27 -5.96 26.14
C GLY A 4 34.61 -5.58 24.82
N ASN A 5 34.39 -6.59 23.98
CA ASN A 5 33.65 -6.52 22.73
C ASN A 5 32.20 -6.13 23.01
N THR A 6 31.66 -5.15 22.27
CA THR A 6 30.22 -5.08 22.01
C THR A 6 30.03 -4.59 20.58
N GLY A 7 29.83 -5.57 19.68
CA GLY A 7 29.31 -5.31 18.35
C GLY A 7 27.91 -4.72 18.44
N SER A 8 27.68 -3.64 17.70
CA SER A 8 26.31 -3.26 17.36
C SER A 8 25.89 -4.15 16.19
N ALA A 9 25.25 -5.25 16.55
CA ALA A 9 24.44 -6.02 15.63
C ALA A 9 23.37 -5.08 15.05
N ASN A 10 23.53 -4.67 13.79
CA ASN A 10 22.42 -4.22 12.97
C ASN A 10 21.50 -5.43 12.77
N ARG A 11 20.57 -5.61 13.71
CA ARG A 11 19.35 -6.36 13.44
C ARG A 11 18.42 -5.37 12.74
N GLU A 12 18.68 -5.17 11.45
CA GLU A 12 17.60 -4.85 10.53
C GLU A 12 16.65 -6.05 10.65
N ASN A 13 15.51 -5.85 11.32
CA ASN A 13 14.47 -6.86 11.30
C ASN A 13 13.97 -6.92 9.86
N ASP A 14 14.56 -7.84 9.10
CA ASP A 14 14.03 -8.43 7.87
C ASP A 14 12.67 -9.09 8.21
N GLU A 15 11.63 -8.28 8.40
CA GLU A 15 10.28 -8.78 8.14
C GLU A 15 10.26 -9.12 6.66
N ASP A 16 10.05 -10.40 6.34
CA ASP A 16 9.87 -10.89 4.98
C ASP A 16 9.01 -9.89 4.20
N PRO A 17 9.43 -9.50 2.97
CA PRO A 17 8.60 -8.61 2.18
C PRO A 17 7.23 -9.26 2.06
N GLU A 18 6.18 -8.57 2.49
CA GLU A 18 4.82 -9.05 2.35
C GLU A 18 4.45 -9.01 0.86
N VAL A 19 4.85 -10.07 0.16
CA VAL A 19 4.65 -10.25 -1.26
C VAL A 19 3.16 -10.51 -1.48
N GLY A 20 2.60 -9.77 -2.43
CA GLY A 20 1.25 -9.93 -2.91
C GLY A 20 1.20 -10.08 -4.42
N ILE A 21 -0.02 -10.11 -4.91
CA ILE A 21 -0.36 -10.15 -6.32
C ILE A 21 -1.31 -8.99 -6.59
N LYS A 22 -0.88 -8.05 -7.42
CA LYS A 22 -1.79 -7.11 -8.07
C LYS A 22 -2.39 -7.83 -9.26
N PHE A 23 -3.70 -7.73 -9.42
CA PHE A 23 -4.39 -8.35 -10.54
C PHE A 23 -5.34 -7.36 -11.23
N THR A 24 -5.42 -7.47 -12.54
CA THR A 24 -6.34 -6.70 -13.40
C THR A 24 -7.04 -7.65 -14.35
N GLY A 25 -8.26 -7.34 -14.75
CA GLY A 25 -8.99 -8.23 -15.64
C GLY A 25 -10.45 -7.90 -15.81
N ASN A 26 -11.17 -8.78 -16.48
CA ASN A 26 -12.58 -8.63 -16.76
C ASN A 26 -13.44 -9.19 -15.62
N PHE A 27 -13.56 -8.39 -14.55
CA PHE A 27 -14.36 -8.73 -13.39
C PHE A 27 -15.03 -7.51 -12.77
N ASN A 28 -16.11 -7.76 -12.02
CA ASN A 28 -16.85 -6.78 -11.23
C ASN A 28 -16.95 -7.23 -9.77
N ALA A 29 -17.70 -6.52 -8.93
CA ALA A 29 -17.86 -6.83 -7.52
C ALA A 29 -18.35 -8.27 -7.23
N ASN A 30 -19.14 -8.87 -8.12
CA ASN A 30 -19.67 -10.23 -7.94
C ASN A 30 -18.60 -11.32 -8.14
N ALA A 31 -17.43 -10.98 -8.67
CA ALA A 31 -16.31 -11.91 -8.84
C ALA A 31 -15.51 -12.16 -7.56
N TYR A 32 -15.75 -11.38 -6.49
CA TYR A 32 -14.96 -11.42 -5.26
C TYR A 32 -14.78 -12.84 -4.71
N ASP A 33 -15.89 -13.56 -4.50
CA ASP A 33 -15.85 -14.92 -3.94
C ASP A 33 -15.16 -15.90 -4.88
N LYS A 34 -15.35 -15.77 -6.20
CA LYS A 34 -14.71 -16.65 -7.19
C LYS A 34 -13.19 -16.48 -7.17
N ILE A 35 -12.72 -15.23 -7.17
CA ILE A 35 -11.30 -14.88 -7.10
C ILE A 35 -10.70 -15.33 -5.77
N ARG A 36 -11.37 -15.03 -4.65
CA ARG A 36 -10.95 -15.45 -3.31
C ARG A 36 -10.82 -16.97 -3.22
N ASN A 37 -11.85 -17.71 -3.61
CA ASN A 37 -11.87 -19.17 -3.55
C ASN A 37 -10.81 -19.80 -4.46
N PHE A 38 -10.52 -19.20 -5.62
CA PHE A 38 -9.46 -19.65 -6.51
C PHE A 38 -8.09 -19.58 -5.83
N PHE A 39 -7.72 -18.41 -5.29
CA PHE A 39 -6.41 -18.21 -4.67
C PHE A 39 -6.29 -18.86 -3.29
N SER A 40 -7.40 -19.08 -2.58
CA SER A 40 -7.41 -19.75 -1.27
C SER A 40 -6.88 -21.19 -1.31
N LYS A 41 -6.80 -21.81 -2.51
CA LYS A 41 -6.19 -23.13 -2.72
C LYS A 41 -4.68 -23.14 -2.44
N PHE A 42 -4.01 -21.99 -2.55
CA PHE A 42 -2.57 -21.85 -2.29
C PHE A 42 -2.28 -21.51 -0.82
N GLY A 43 -3.24 -20.94 -0.11
CA GLY A 43 -3.12 -20.59 1.30
C GLY A 43 -4.14 -19.54 1.72
N GLU A 44 -4.07 -19.10 2.98
CA GLU A 44 -4.97 -18.06 3.49
C GLU A 44 -4.67 -16.70 2.81
N VAL A 45 -5.73 -16.05 2.32
CA VAL A 45 -5.65 -14.82 1.50
C VAL A 45 -6.43 -13.65 2.11
N GLU A 46 -5.84 -12.47 2.00
CA GLU A 46 -6.51 -11.18 2.14
C GLU A 46 -6.69 -10.56 0.75
N LEU A 47 -7.93 -10.24 0.39
CA LEU A 47 -8.31 -9.75 -0.93
C LEU A 47 -8.92 -8.34 -0.83
N ASN A 48 -8.38 -7.40 -1.60
CA ASN A 48 -8.90 -6.05 -1.73
C ASN A 48 -9.15 -5.74 -3.21
N PHE A 49 -10.35 -5.32 -3.58
CA PHE A 49 -10.71 -4.94 -4.94
C PHE A 49 -11.25 -3.51 -4.97
N LYS A 50 -10.96 -2.78 -6.04
CA LYS A 50 -11.65 -1.52 -6.35
C LYS A 50 -12.62 -1.82 -7.47
N ASP A 51 -13.90 -1.55 -7.22
CA ASP A 51 -14.89 -1.55 -8.27
C ASP A 51 -14.57 -0.42 -9.26
N SER A 52 -14.53 -0.76 -10.55
CA SER A 52 -14.25 0.23 -11.59
C SER A 52 -15.56 0.88 -12.01
N LYS A 53 -15.54 2.19 -12.23
CA LYS A 53 -16.69 2.91 -12.82
C LYS A 53 -16.93 2.55 -14.28
N VAL A 54 -15.95 1.88 -14.92
CA VAL A 54 -16.07 1.33 -16.27
C VAL A 54 -16.41 -0.13 -16.10
N GLU A 55 -17.63 -0.49 -16.48
CA GLU A 55 -18.10 -1.88 -16.46
C GLU A 55 -17.07 -2.76 -17.21
N GLU A 56 -16.70 -3.90 -16.61
CA GLU A 56 -15.85 -4.95 -17.19
C GLU A 56 -14.31 -4.81 -17.12
N MET A 57 -13.73 -3.83 -16.42
CA MET A 57 -12.28 -3.85 -16.12
C MET A 57 -11.99 -3.52 -14.66
N GLY A 58 -11.80 -4.56 -13.85
CA GLY A 58 -11.48 -4.45 -12.43
C GLY A 58 -9.98 -4.45 -12.15
N SER A 59 -9.62 -3.92 -10.97
CA SER A 59 -8.28 -4.07 -10.40
C SER A 59 -8.35 -4.42 -8.92
N GLY A 60 -7.40 -5.22 -8.47
CA GLY A 60 -7.34 -5.64 -7.07
C GLY A 60 -5.95 -6.07 -6.66
N TYR A 61 -5.85 -6.32 -5.36
CA TYR A 61 -4.66 -6.78 -4.69
C TYR A 61 -5.03 -7.99 -3.84
N LEU A 62 -4.19 -9.02 -3.90
CA LEU A 62 -4.28 -10.21 -3.09
C LEU A 62 -2.97 -10.40 -2.35
N TYR A 63 -3.05 -10.80 -1.10
CA TYR A 63 -1.88 -11.06 -0.28
C TYR A 63 -2.07 -12.37 0.46
N PHE A 64 -1.04 -13.21 0.45
CA PHE A 64 -1.02 -14.45 1.22
C PHE A 64 -0.40 -14.19 2.59
N LYS A 65 -0.84 -14.92 3.61
CA LYS A 65 -0.15 -14.91 4.91
C LYS A 65 1.29 -15.43 4.84
N ASN A 66 1.59 -16.32 3.89
CA ASN A 66 2.93 -16.83 3.62
C ASN A 66 3.35 -16.40 2.21
N SER A 67 4.48 -15.70 2.10
CA SER A 67 5.04 -15.16 0.86
C SER A 67 5.37 -16.25 -0.17
N GLU A 68 5.73 -17.46 0.26
CA GLU A 68 5.99 -18.61 -0.63
C GLU A 68 4.78 -18.99 -1.49
N ASN A 69 3.56 -18.70 -1.02
CA ASN A 69 2.35 -19.01 -1.77
C ASN A 69 2.20 -18.11 -3.01
N VAL A 70 2.81 -16.93 -3.02
CA VAL A 70 2.89 -16.10 -4.24
C VAL A 70 3.72 -16.81 -5.30
N ASN A 71 4.88 -17.35 -4.93
CA ASN A 71 5.76 -18.06 -5.85
C ASN A 71 5.04 -19.27 -6.48
N LYS A 72 4.31 -20.06 -5.68
CA LYS A 72 3.50 -21.19 -6.18
C LYS A 72 2.48 -20.77 -7.24
N VAL A 73 1.84 -19.62 -7.08
CA VAL A 73 0.88 -19.11 -8.07
C VAL A 73 1.59 -18.80 -9.40
N PHE A 74 2.72 -18.09 -9.36
CA PHE A 74 3.47 -17.73 -10.57
C PHE A 74 4.14 -18.94 -11.23
N GLU A 75 4.62 -19.90 -10.46
CA GLU A 75 5.15 -21.16 -10.99
C GLU A 75 4.07 -21.97 -11.72
N GLN A 76 2.84 -21.99 -11.20
CA GLN A 76 1.75 -22.78 -11.78
C GLN A 76 1.03 -22.08 -12.94
N TYR A 77 0.85 -20.76 -12.88
CA TYR A 77 0.01 -20.01 -13.82
C TYR A 77 0.72 -18.87 -14.55
N GLY A 78 1.95 -18.53 -14.18
CA GLY A 78 2.66 -17.38 -14.72
C GLY A 78 1.91 -16.06 -14.44
N TYR A 79 1.96 -15.14 -15.40
CA TYR A 79 1.41 -13.79 -15.28
C TYR A 79 -0.04 -13.63 -15.75
N ARG A 80 -0.73 -14.72 -16.11
CA ARG A 80 -2.12 -14.67 -16.60
C ARG A 80 -2.87 -15.94 -16.24
N VAL A 81 -4.00 -15.79 -15.56
CA VAL A 81 -4.80 -16.92 -15.05
C VAL A 81 -6.27 -16.79 -15.39
N LYS A 82 -6.92 -17.93 -15.67
CA LYS A 82 -8.36 -18.02 -15.86
C LYS A 82 -8.99 -18.57 -14.57
N VAL A 83 -9.71 -17.71 -13.85
CA VAL A 83 -10.32 -18.03 -12.55
C VAL A 83 -11.66 -18.75 -12.73
N ASP A 84 -12.43 -18.34 -13.73
CA ASP A 84 -13.73 -18.94 -14.09
C ASP A 84 -13.91 -18.84 -15.62
N LYS A 85 -15.03 -19.36 -16.17
CA LYS A 85 -15.33 -19.34 -17.61
C LYS A 85 -15.14 -17.96 -18.24
N GLU A 86 -15.53 -16.91 -17.50
CA GLU A 86 -15.55 -15.52 -17.96
C GLU A 86 -14.46 -14.66 -17.32
N ILE A 87 -13.80 -15.09 -16.23
CA ILE A 87 -12.86 -14.24 -15.49
C ILE A 87 -11.42 -14.58 -15.85
N ILE A 88 -10.75 -13.65 -16.52
CA ILE A 88 -9.34 -13.71 -16.85
C ILE A 88 -8.62 -12.59 -16.12
N LEU A 89 -7.58 -12.96 -15.37
CA LEU A 89 -6.75 -12.03 -14.62
C LEU A 89 -5.34 -11.99 -15.19
N ASN A 90 -4.79 -10.79 -15.34
CA ASN A 90 -3.35 -10.57 -15.48
C ASN A 90 -2.79 -10.34 -14.08
N LEU A 91 -1.64 -10.96 -13.79
CA LEU A 91 -1.03 -10.99 -12.47
C LEU A 91 0.32 -10.26 -12.51
N GLU A 92 0.56 -9.46 -11.48
CA GLU A 92 1.81 -8.73 -11.26
C GLU A 92 2.22 -8.96 -9.81
N GLN A 93 3.45 -9.41 -9.58
CA GLN A 93 3.97 -9.54 -8.22
C GLN A 93 4.14 -8.14 -7.64
N THR A 94 3.61 -7.94 -6.43
CA THR A 94 3.65 -6.65 -5.74
C THR A 94 4.07 -6.88 -4.30
N SER A 95 4.28 -5.80 -3.57
CA SER A 95 4.45 -5.82 -2.12
C SER A 95 3.38 -4.95 -1.49
N LYS A 96 2.95 -5.30 -0.28
CA LYS A 96 2.00 -4.48 0.46
C LYS A 96 2.63 -3.12 0.81
N ASN A 97 1.89 -2.04 0.58
CA ASN A 97 2.42 -0.69 0.80
C ASN A 97 2.61 -0.42 2.29
N LYS A 98 3.87 -0.19 2.70
CA LYS A 98 4.22 0.41 4.02
C LYS A 98 4.08 1.93 4.00
N SER A 99 3.83 2.48 2.82
CA SER A 99 3.75 3.91 2.53
C SER A 99 2.29 4.36 2.42
N LEU A 100 1.99 5.46 3.09
CA LEU A 100 0.72 6.17 2.99
C LEU A 100 0.96 7.55 2.39
N ALA A 101 0.03 7.98 1.56
CA ALA A 101 -0.14 9.36 1.17
C ALA A 101 -1.35 9.92 1.92
N MET A 102 -1.16 11.02 2.62
CA MET A 102 -2.25 11.79 3.20
C MET A 102 -2.34 13.13 2.47
N THR A 103 -3.50 13.44 1.90
CA THR A 103 -3.73 14.58 0.99
C THR A 103 -4.87 15.45 1.49
N CYS A 104 -4.99 16.68 0.96
CA CYS A 104 -6.01 17.68 1.35
C CYS A 104 -5.90 18.05 2.84
N ILE A 105 -4.66 18.11 3.33
CA ILE A 105 -4.34 18.55 4.68
C ILE A 105 -4.59 20.05 4.77
N ASP A 106 -5.37 20.46 5.77
CA ASP A 106 -5.64 21.87 6.00
C ASP A 106 -4.36 22.64 6.31
N SER A 107 -4.19 23.80 5.67
CA SER A 107 -3.00 24.66 5.84
C SER A 107 -2.73 25.12 7.27
N SER A 108 -3.73 25.05 8.16
CA SER A 108 -3.60 25.36 9.59
C SER A 108 -2.90 24.26 10.40
N VAL A 109 -2.78 23.05 9.85
CA VAL A 109 -2.14 21.92 10.53
C VAL A 109 -0.62 22.06 10.43
N SER A 110 0.06 22.21 11.57
CA SER A 110 1.51 22.33 11.58
C SER A 110 2.19 20.99 11.28
N ARG A 111 3.36 21.05 10.63
CA ARG A 111 4.18 19.86 10.32
C ARG A 111 4.57 19.11 11.59
N ASP A 112 4.91 19.82 12.67
CA ASP A 112 5.30 19.22 13.96
C ASP A 112 4.15 18.43 14.58
N PHE A 113 2.95 19.04 14.65
CA PHE A 113 1.76 18.35 15.14
C PHE A 113 1.47 17.10 14.31
N LEU A 114 1.55 17.24 12.98
CA LEU A 114 1.29 16.12 12.09
C LEU A 114 2.32 15.00 12.24
N PHE A 115 3.60 15.36 12.35
CA PHE A 115 4.68 14.40 12.58
C PHE A 115 4.49 13.65 13.90
N ASP A 116 4.24 14.35 15.00
CA ASP A 116 4.00 13.74 16.31
C ASP A 116 2.78 12.82 16.28
N LYS A 117 1.73 13.23 15.55
CA LYS A 117 0.53 12.42 15.37
C LYS A 117 0.81 11.14 14.58
N LEU A 118 1.48 11.22 13.44
CA LEU A 118 1.85 10.06 12.62
C LEU A 118 2.78 9.12 13.39
N LYS A 119 3.77 9.67 14.09
CA LYS A 119 4.69 8.93 14.93
C LYS A 119 3.98 8.20 16.08
N SER A 120 2.85 8.70 16.56
CA SER A 120 2.05 8.02 17.58
C SER A 120 1.38 6.74 17.08
N TYR A 121 1.31 6.51 15.77
CA TYR A 121 0.67 5.32 15.19
C TYR A 121 1.63 4.16 14.95
N GLY A 122 2.93 4.44 14.91
CA GLY A 122 3.95 3.43 14.73
C GLY A 122 5.32 4.00 14.40
N LYS A 123 6.29 3.11 14.19
CA LYS A 123 7.66 3.52 13.90
C LYS A 123 7.75 4.01 12.46
N ILE A 124 7.97 5.31 12.27
CA ILE A 124 8.20 5.89 10.94
C ILE A 124 9.60 5.51 10.44
N ARG A 125 9.69 5.05 9.20
CA ARG A 125 10.93 4.85 8.44
C ARG A 125 11.32 6.11 7.69
N SER A 126 10.36 6.72 6.98
CA SER A 126 10.54 7.97 6.23
C SER A 126 9.28 8.81 6.28
N ILE A 127 9.43 10.14 6.26
CA ILE A 127 8.33 11.07 6.07
C ILE A 127 8.81 12.20 5.16
N GLU A 128 7.99 12.56 4.19
CA GLU A 128 8.32 13.58 3.20
C GLU A 128 7.16 14.54 3.00
N TYR A 129 7.51 15.83 2.96
CA TYR A 129 6.63 16.93 2.65
C TYR A 129 7.08 17.47 1.29
N PRO A 130 6.24 17.46 0.25
CA PRO A 130 6.59 18.03 -1.03
C PRO A 130 6.97 19.51 -0.87
N ASP A 131 8.12 19.90 -1.41
CA ASP A 131 8.63 21.27 -1.32
C ASP A 131 7.91 22.22 -2.30
N ASP A 132 7.40 21.70 -3.43
CA ASP A 132 6.81 22.51 -4.50
C ASP A 132 5.26 22.53 -4.45
N GLY A 133 4.70 23.63 -3.94
CA GLY A 133 3.30 24.04 -4.14
C GLY A 133 2.21 23.18 -3.51
N ASP A 134 2.55 22.00 -3.00
CA ASP A 134 1.63 21.03 -2.40
C ASP A 134 1.95 20.85 -0.91
N HIS A 135 1.50 21.83 -0.13
CA HIS A 135 1.55 21.77 1.34
C HIS A 135 0.41 20.95 1.94
N GLU A 136 -0.48 20.44 1.09
CA GLU A 136 -1.66 19.68 1.50
C GLU A 136 -1.40 18.17 1.47
N THR A 137 -0.19 17.73 1.12
CA THR A 137 0.18 16.32 1.04
C THR A 137 1.37 15.99 1.93
N VAL A 138 1.30 14.85 2.62
CA VAL A 138 2.45 14.21 3.26
C VAL A 138 2.54 12.76 2.83
N PHE A 139 3.75 12.28 2.61
CA PHE A 139 4.04 10.88 2.39
C PHE A 139 4.74 10.32 3.63
N VAL A 140 4.27 9.19 4.14
CA VAL A 140 4.87 8.53 5.30
C VAL A 140 5.06 7.05 5.02
N GLU A 141 6.27 6.55 5.20
CA GLU A 141 6.59 5.12 5.20
C GLU A 141 6.81 4.66 6.63
N TYR A 142 6.06 3.65 7.06
CA TYR A 142 6.26 3.02 8.36
C TYR A 142 7.26 1.85 8.26
N ALA A 143 7.91 1.54 9.38
CA ALA A 143 8.85 0.42 9.48
C ALA A 143 8.14 -0.92 9.27
N SER A 144 6.90 -1.05 9.74
CA SER A 144 6.05 -2.22 9.55
C SER A 144 4.74 -1.87 8.85
N ARG A 145 4.14 -2.86 8.17
CA ARG A 145 2.80 -2.70 7.61
C ARG A 145 1.76 -2.52 8.71
N ARG A 146 1.87 -3.26 9.81
CA ARG A 146 0.95 -3.17 10.95
C ARG A 146 0.80 -1.72 11.41
N ASP A 147 1.92 -1.01 11.50
CA ASP A 147 1.95 0.41 11.82
C ASP A 147 1.24 1.27 10.75
N ALA A 148 1.48 1.00 9.47
CA ALA A 148 0.80 1.70 8.37
C ALA A 148 -0.73 1.46 8.36
N GLU A 149 -1.19 0.26 8.70
CA GLU A 149 -2.63 -0.04 8.78
C GLU A 149 -3.30 0.62 9.98
N ILE A 150 -2.65 0.55 11.15
CA ILE A 150 -3.09 1.27 12.36
C ILE A 150 -3.16 2.77 12.08
N ALA A 151 -2.14 3.32 11.41
CA ALA A 151 -2.11 4.73 11.04
C ALA A 151 -3.26 5.06 10.09
N LYS A 152 -3.47 4.27 9.04
CA LYS A 152 -4.55 4.49 8.08
C LYS A 152 -5.93 4.49 8.75
N GLU A 153 -6.22 3.47 9.55
CA GLU A 153 -7.50 3.33 10.26
C GLU A 153 -7.73 4.53 11.20
N LYS A 154 -6.76 4.88 12.04
CA LYS A 154 -6.88 5.99 12.98
C LYS A 154 -6.99 7.35 12.29
N LEU A 155 -6.31 7.56 11.16
CA LEU A 155 -6.42 8.80 10.39
C LEU A 155 -7.80 8.92 9.70
N GLU A 156 -8.34 7.81 9.19
CA GLU A 156 -9.70 7.76 8.63
C GLU A 156 -10.79 7.95 9.71
N GLU A 157 -10.57 7.50 10.93
CA GLU A 157 -11.46 7.80 12.06
C GLU A 157 -11.41 9.28 12.44
N LEU A 158 -10.21 9.87 12.48
CA LEU A 158 -10.03 11.29 12.78
C LEU A 158 -10.66 12.18 11.72
N SER A 159 -10.53 11.84 10.42
CA SER A 159 -11.16 12.61 9.34
C SER A 159 -12.67 12.73 9.54
N LYS A 160 -13.32 11.61 9.91
CA LYS A 160 -14.76 11.56 10.21
C LYS A 160 -15.11 12.38 11.45
N HIS A 161 -14.30 12.28 12.51
CA HIS A 161 -14.54 12.99 13.76
C HIS A 161 -14.49 14.51 13.58
N TYR A 162 -13.53 15.01 12.80
CA TYR A 162 -13.34 16.44 12.57
C TYR A 162 -14.05 16.98 11.31
N GLN A 163 -14.84 16.15 10.61
CA GLN A 163 -15.46 16.47 9.32
C GLN A 163 -14.47 17.04 8.30
N GLN A 164 -13.21 16.60 8.36
CA GLN A 164 -12.16 17.10 7.48
C GLN A 164 -12.15 16.35 6.14
N SER A 165 -11.80 17.07 5.08
CA SER A 165 -11.75 16.56 3.70
C SER A 165 -10.49 15.77 3.37
N TRP A 166 -9.55 15.62 4.32
CA TRP A 166 -8.30 14.92 4.07
C TRP A 166 -8.52 13.44 3.71
N ARG A 167 -7.66 12.90 2.85
CA ARG A 167 -7.75 11.53 2.33
C ARG A 167 -6.46 10.78 2.59
N VAL A 168 -6.58 9.53 3.03
CA VAL A 168 -5.44 8.62 3.26
C VAL A 168 -5.48 7.50 2.23
N MET A 169 -4.37 7.26 1.54
CA MET A 169 -4.24 6.23 0.52
C MET A 169 -2.96 5.43 0.75
N GLY A 170 -3.01 4.12 0.53
CA GLY A 170 -1.79 3.32 0.44
C GLY A 170 -1.17 3.52 -0.94
N GLU A 171 0.05 4.05 -1.01
CA GLU A 171 0.72 4.37 -2.27
C GLU A 171 2.22 4.16 -2.13
N SER A 172 2.86 3.52 -3.12
CA SER A 172 4.32 3.42 -3.15
C SER A 172 4.92 4.81 -3.37
N MET A 173 5.83 5.20 -2.47
CA MET A 173 6.45 6.53 -2.45
C MET A 173 7.16 6.85 -3.78
N GLU A 174 7.86 5.86 -4.35
CA GLU A 174 8.61 6.00 -5.60
C GLU A 174 7.69 6.21 -6.82
N LEU A 175 6.54 5.54 -6.84
CA LEU A 175 5.52 5.72 -7.88
C LEU A 175 4.83 7.08 -7.74
N SER A 176 4.53 7.52 -6.52
CA SER A 176 3.85 8.81 -6.30
C SER A 176 4.71 10.01 -6.74
N MET A 177 6.00 10.00 -6.39
CA MET A 177 6.93 11.05 -6.82
C MET A 177 7.11 11.11 -8.33
N LYS A 178 7.28 9.96 -9.00
CA LYS A 178 7.38 9.91 -10.48
C LYS A 178 6.14 10.50 -11.15
N THR A 179 4.95 10.17 -10.64
CA THR A 179 3.68 10.64 -11.21
C THR A 179 3.47 12.14 -10.99
N LYS A 180 3.90 12.70 -9.84
CA LYS A 180 3.84 14.14 -9.57
C LYS A 180 4.84 14.93 -10.40
N LEU A 181 6.08 14.44 -10.54
CA LEU A 181 7.08 15.05 -11.42
C LEU A 181 6.59 15.11 -12.87
N LEU A 182 6.01 14.01 -13.38
CA LEU A 182 5.42 13.97 -14.74
C LEU A 182 4.26 14.95 -14.94
N LYS A 183 3.44 15.19 -13.90
CA LYS A 183 2.33 16.16 -13.97
C LYS A 183 2.83 17.61 -13.95
N ASN A 184 3.87 17.92 -13.16
CA ASN A 184 4.46 19.26 -13.14
C ASN A 184 5.20 19.58 -14.45
N SER A 185 5.81 18.59 -15.10
CA SER A 185 6.44 18.76 -16.41
C SER A 185 5.44 19.07 -17.54
N ASN A 186 4.20 18.59 -17.43
CA ASN A 186 3.15 18.81 -18.45
C ASN A 186 2.32 20.08 -18.22
N SER A 187 2.59 20.85 -17.16
CA SER A 187 1.98 22.16 -16.90
C SER A 187 2.81 23.34 -17.43
N MET A 188 3.95 23.06 -18.09
CA MET A 188 4.77 24.04 -18.82
C MET A 188 4.72 23.75 -20.33
N CYS A 189 3.55 23.92 -20.93
CA CYS A 189 3.35 24.08 -22.38
C CYS A 189 2.17 25.00 -22.62
#